data_AF-A0A4T0NVT7-F1
#
_entry.id   AF-A0A4T0NVT7-F1
#
_cell.length_a   1.000
_cell.length_b   1.000
_cell.length_c   1.000
_cell.angle_alpha   90.00
_cell.angle_beta   90.00
_cell.angle_gamma   90.00
#
_symmetry.space_group_name_H-M   'P 1'
#
loop_
_entity.id
_entity.type
_entity.pdbx_description
1 polymer ?
#
loop_
_entity_poly.entity_id
_entity_poly.type
_entity_poly.pdbx_seq_one_letter_code
_entity_poly.pdbx_strand_id
1 'polypeptide(L)'
;MTEMRAVVVDTPNEIAKSNNDLKLSTISKPTIKSGEVLVKIVAFGVNRMDLLQARGLYPLPPQAPKTLGVEFSGVIVDVSENSSWKIDQEVFGLAYGGAYAEYIAADQNMILEKPDYLTHIQAAGICENYLTAHQAIKTIGQIKPGSDVLIHAGASGVGMAAIQLARHYGAKNVFTTAGSDDKLNTTKSLPLGATHGVNYRTQKFDEEVLKATQNKGVDIIVDMVGQSYFNANINALAKDGHMIMLGVLSGMVAKEVNIGPIIFKRLHIEGSTLRSRPAEYQGGLLKDFKNCALAEVGKTFDLKIHKVFKWTDIAAAHDCMSNNENTVSGEPSKFNANYDSITGNLKESAGNILGYESLKESGAKQHASGEAEKQAATAKQYTEGATEGVQAKAQNVFGAVTGDKEQQAKGAAKEDKAEAKRNFA
;
A
#
# COMPACT_ATOMS: atom_id res chain seq x y z
N MET A 1 26.10 -6.88 24.82
CA MET A 1 26.24 -7.55 23.51
C MET A 1 26.47 -6.48 22.46
N THR A 2 27.54 -6.59 21.68
CA THR A 2 27.92 -5.64 20.60
C THR A 2 27.27 -5.97 19.27
N GLU A 3 26.63 -7.14 19.17
CA GLU A 3 25.94 -7.63 17.98
C GLU A 3 24.44 -7.79 18.26
N MET A 4 23.67 -7.85 17.18
CA MET A 4 22.24 -8.15 17.17
C MET A 4 21.86 -8.93 15.92
N ARG A 5 20.69 -9.57 15.93
CA ARG A 5 20.11 -10.15 14.73
C ARG A 5 19.29 -9.12 13.95
N ALA A 6 19.35 -9.18 12.63
CA ALA A 6 18.54 -8.37 11.73
C ALA A 6 18.24 -9.13 10.44
N VAL A 7 17.19 -8.72 9.74
CA VAL A 7 16.94 -9.18 8.37
C VAL A 7 17.85 -8.41 7.43
N VAL A 8 18.61 -9.15 6.63
CA VAL A 8 19.49 -8.61 5.58
C VAL A 8 19.12 -9.21 4.23
N VAL A 9 19.49 -8.51 3.17
CA VAL A 9 19.45 -9.05 1.81
C VAL A 9 20.76 -9.81 1.58
N ASP A 10 20.69 -11.14 1.57
CA ASP A 10 21.84 -12.04 1.46
C ASP A 10 22.25 -12.24 -0.01
N THR A 11 22.66 -11.14 -0.66
CA THR A 11 23.24 -11.17 -2.02
C THR A 11 24.47 -10.26 -2.10
N PRO A 12 25.42 -10.50 -3.04
CA PRO A 12 26.65 -9.70 -3.15
C PRO A 12 26.42 -8.19 -3.37
N ASN A 13 25.29 -7.83 -3.98
CA ASN A 13 24.93 -6.45 -4.26
C ASN A 13 23.86 -5.91 -3.30
N GLU A 14 23.48 -6.69 -2.27
CA GLU A 14 22.39 -6.38 -1.33
C GLU A 14 21.06 -6.04 -2.05
N ILE A 15 20.88 -6.66 -3.21
CA ILE A 15 19.67 -6.57 -4.04
C ILE A 15 19.07 -7.97 -4.12
N ALA A 16 17.86 -8.12 -3.60
CA ALA A 16 17.09 -9.36 -3.61
C ALA A 16 16.58 -9.63 -5.02
N LYS A 17 16.81 -10.84 -5.51
CA LYS A 17 16.19 -11.38 -6.73
C LYS A 17 14.89 -12.09 -6.40
N SER A 18 14.76 -12.60 -5.18
CA SER A 18 13.54 -13.21 -4.65
C SER A 18 13.37 -12.87 -3.18
N ASN A 19 12.17 -13.06 -2.63
CA ASN A 19 11.93 -12.84 -1.20
C ASN A 19 12.70 -13.82 -0.31
N ASN A 20 13.17 -14.96 -0.85
CA ASN A 20 14.02 -15.93 -0.14
C ASN A 20 15.46 -15.42 0.08
N ASP A 21 15.86 -14.33 -0.57
CA ASP A 21 17.15 -13.67 -0.32
C ASP A 21 17.12 -12.86 0.98
N LEU A 22 15.95 -12.69 1.61
CA LEU A 22 15.81 -12.06 2.92
C LEU A 22 16.10 -13.07 4.03
N LYS A 23 17.19 -12.88 4.77
CA LYS A 23 17.61 -13.82 5.81
C LYS A 23 17.94 -13.09 7.10
N LEU A 24 17.75 -13.80 8.21
CA LEU A 24 18.30 -13.37 9.49
C LEU A 24 19.81 -13.55 9.47
N SER A 25 20.52 -12.49 9.83
CA SER A 25 21.96 -12.47 10.00
C SER A 25 22.34 -11.73 11.28
N THR A 26 23.55 -11.97 11.76
CA THR A 26 24.14 -11.20 12.87
C THR A 26 24.84 -9.98 12.30
N ILE A 27 24.49 -8.80 12.80
CA ILE A 27 25.10 -7.52 12.45
C ILE A 27 25.49 -6.75 13.71
N SER A 28 26.30 -5.70 13.57
CA SER A 28 26.63 -4.82 14.69
C SER A 28 25.36 -4.17 15.26
N LYS A 29 25.24 -4.19 16.59
CA LYS A 29 24.18 -3.46 17.29
C LYS A 29 24.42 -1.95 17.13
N PRO A 30 23.40 -1.13 16.81
CA PRO A 30 23.59 0.30 16.65
C PRO A 30 23.96 0.96 17.98
N THR A 31 24.84 1.94 17.92
CA THR A 31 25.15 2.86 19.03
C THR A 31 24.34 4.13 18.84
N ILE A 32 23.69 4.60 19.90
CA ILE A 32 22.91 5.83 19.87
C ILE A 32 23.79 7.07 19.80
N LYS A 33 23.33 8.08 19.07
CA LYS A 33 23.88 9.44 19.03
C LYS A 33 23.08 10.37 19.93
N SER A 34 23.57 11.60 20.07
CA SER A 34 22.80 12.67 20.72
C SER A 34 21.45 12.87 20.02
N GLY A 35 20.37 12.90 20.79
CA GLY A 35 19.01 13.01 20.25
C GLY A 35 18.37 11.68 19.82
N GLU A 36 19.06 10.56 20.01
CA GLU A 36 18.51 9.22 19.74
C GLU A 36 18.22 8.46 21.04
N VAL A 37 17.37 7.45 20.91
CA VAL A 37 17.14 6.39 21.91
C VAL A 37 17.34 5.03 21.27
N LEU A 38 17.74 4.04 22.06
CA LEU A 38 17.83 2.66 21.60
C LEU A 38 16.57 1.92 22.00
N VAL A 39 15.85 1.38 21.03
CA VAL A 39 14.63 0.62 21.25
C VAL A 39 14.89 -0.84 20.95
N LYS A 40 14.54 -1.73 21.89
CA LYS A 40 14.40 -3.16 21.64
C LYS A 40 13.06 -3.40 20.98
N ILE A 41 13.09 -3.80 19.72
CA ILE A 41 11.88 -3.95 18.90
C ILE A 41 11.09 -5.18 19.36
N VAL A 42 9.79 -5.00 19.52
CA VAL A 42 8.82 -6.08 19.79
C VAL A 42 8.07 -6.45 18.53
N ALA A 43 7.69 -5.46 17.72
CA ALA A 43 7.01 -5.66 16.43
C ALA A 43 7.40 -4.57 15.43
N PHE A 44 7.29 -4.87 14.14
CA PHE A 44 7.47 -3.92 13.04
C PHE A 44 6.44 -4.17 11.95
N GLY A 45 6.11 -3.11 11.20
CA GLY A 45 5.23 -3.19 10.04
C GLY A 45 5.97 -3.60 8.77
N VAL A 46 5.29 -4.32 7.88
CA VAL A 46 5.77 -4.60 6.51
C VAL A 46 5.06 -3.65 5.57
N ASN A 47 5.83 -2.95 4.75
CA ASN A 47 5.33 -1.91 3.86
C ASN A 47 5.74 -2.15 2.41
N ARG A 48 4.95 -1.61 1.47
CA ARG A 48 5.17 -1.83 0.03
C ARG A 48 6.56 -1.36 -0.42
N MET A 49 7.06 -0.30 0.19
CA MET A 49 8.39 0.25 -0.02
C MET A 49 9.52 -0.70 0.44
N ASP A 50 9.29 -1.56 1.43
CA ASP A 50 10.31 -2.52 1.89
C ASP A 50 10.63 -3.52 0.78
N LEU A 51 9.61 -3.98 0.05
CA LEU A 51 9.76 -4.88 -1.11
C LEU A 51 10.53 -4.19 -2.25
N LEU A 52 10.27 -2.90 -2.48
CA LEU A 52 10.96 -2.11 -3.50
C LEU A 52 12.42 -1.84 -3.11
N GLN A 53 12.68 -1.51 -1.83
CA GLN A 53 14.02 -1.33 -1.29
C GLN A 53 14.83 -2.62 -1.39
N ALA A 54 14.26 -3.75 -0.96
CA ALA A 54 14.92 -5.05 -1.02
C ALA A 54 15.41 -5.38 -2.44
N ARG A 55 14.70 -4.91 -3.47
CA ARG A 55 15.02 -5.16 -4.90
C ARG A 55 15.81 -4.02 -5.55
N GLY A 56 16.28 -3.04 -4.78
CA GLY A 56 17.09 -1.91 -5.26
C GLY A 56 16.30 -0.88 -6.08
N LEU A 57 14.98 -0.85 -5.96
CA LEU A 57 14.08 0.00 -6.76
C LEU A 57 13.52 1.20 -6.00
N TYR A 58 13.79 1.29 -4.70
CA TYR A 58 13.36 2.41 -3.88
C TYR A 58 14.53 3.37 -3.61
N PRO A 59 14.41 4.67 -3.97
CA PRO A 59 15.45 5.63 -3.67
C PRO A 59 15.53 5.86 -2.15
N LEU A 60 16.67 5.53 -1.56
CA LEU A 60 16.91 5.73 -0.13
C LEU A 60 17.41 7.15 0.13
N PRO A 61 16.91 7.85 1.16
CA PRO A 61 17.50 9.10 1.57
C PRO A 61 18.90 8.83 2.18
N PRO A 62 19.86 9.77 2.10
CA PRO A 62 21.25 9.54 2.50
C PRO A 62 21.45 9.02 3.93
N GLN A 63 20.53 9.37 4.84
CA GLN A 63 20.54 8.96 6.25
C GLN A 63 19.93 7.58 6.51
N ALA A 64 19.24 6.97 5.55
CA ALA A 64 18.61 5.68 5.77
C ALA A 64 19.66 4.57 5.88
N PRO A 65 19.57 3.68 6.89
CA PRO A 65 20.39 2.49 6.91
C PRO A 65 19.97 1.55 5.79
N LYS A 66 20.87 0.62 5.43
CA LYS A 66 20.59 -0.42 4.43
C LYS A 66 19.52 -1.41 4.91
N THR A 67 19.46 -1.66 6.22
CA THR A 67 18.48 -2.55 6.85
C THR A 67 17.05 -2.07 6.59
N LEU A 68 16.17 -3.03 6.29
CA LEU A 68 14.77 -2.78 5.92
C LEU A 68 13.90 -2.35 7.11
N GLY A 69 12.67 -1.91 6.81
CA GLY A 69 11.62 -1.61 7.77
C GLY A 69 11.61 -0.15 8.24
N VAL A 70 10.46 0.49 8.13
CA VAL A 70 10.27 1.94 8.36
C VAL A 70 9.36 2.28 9.54
N GLU A 71 8.81 1.29 10.22
CA GLU A 71 8.00 1.51 11.42
C GLU A 71 8.18 0.37 12.41
N PHE A 72 8.06 0.68 13.69
CA PHE A 72 8.29 -0.27 14.77
C PHE A 72 7.47 0.08 16.01
N SER A 73 7.37 -0.88 16.92
CA SER A 73 7.08 -0.66 18.32
C SER A 73 7.98 -1.52 19.19
N GLY A 74 8.28 -1.05 20.40
CA GLY A 74 9.19 -1.74 21.31
C GLY A 74 9.40 -1.01 22.62
N VAL A 75 10.47 -1.36 23.32
CA VAL A 75 10.79 -0.85 24.65
C VAL A 75 12.14 -0.13 24.61
N ILE A 76 12.22 1.07 25.19
CA ILE A 76 13.48 1.81 25.30
C ILE A 76 14.42 1.05 26.23
N VAL A 77 15.64 0.78 25.78
CA VAL A 77 16.70 0.08 26.53
C VAL A 77 17.95 0.93 26.76
N ASP A 78 18.06 2.07 26.09
CA ASP A 78 19.14 3.04 26.27
C ASP A 78 18.67 4.42 25.78
N VAL A 79 19.21 5.49 26.35
CA VAL A 79 18.85 6.87 26.00
C VAL A 79 20.09 7.76 25.93
N SER A 80 20.09 8.73 25.03
CA SER A 80 21.17 9.71 24.96
C SER A 80 21.17 10.64 26.18
N GLU A 81 22.32 11.26 26.45
CA GLU A 81 22.45 12.22 27.55
C GLU A 81 21.38 13.32 27.46
N ASN A 82 20.78 13.65 28.61
CA ASN A 82 19.71 14.65 28.74
C ASN A 82 18.43 14.33 27.94
N SER A 83 18.22 13.08 27.50
CA SER A 83 16.94 12.69 26.91
C SER A 83 15.79 12.84 27.91
N SER A 84 14.64 13.32 27.44
CA SER A 84 13.39 13.33 28.22
C SER A 84 12.72 11.96 28.30
N TRP A 85 13.17 11.02 27.49
CA TRP A 85 12.74 9.63 27.49
C TRP A 85 13.45 8.81 28.56
N LYS A 86 12.81 7.73 28.99
CA LYS A 86 13.29 6.83 30.04
C LYS A 86 13.37 5.41 29.53
N ILE A 87 14.33 4.66 30.06
CA ILE A 87 14.42 3.21 29.90
C ILE A 87 13.12 2.58 30.40
N ASP A 88 12.73 1.46 29.79
CA ASP A 88 11.51 0.68 30.03
C ASP A 88 10.20 1.33 29.53
N GLN A 89 10.24 2.51 28.90
CA GLN A 89 9.06 3.05 28.23
C GLN A 89 8.72 2.27 26.95
N GLU A 90 7.44 1.92 26.80
CA GLU A 90 6.90 1.34 25.58
C GLU A 90 6.63 2.43 24.55
N VAL A 91 7.22 2.29 23.36
CA VAL A 91 7.16 3.30 22.30
C VAL A 91 6.82 2.67 20.95
N PHE A 92 6.37 3.50 20.03
CA PHE A 92 6.24 3.20 18.61
C PHE A 92 6.67 4.41 17.79
N GLY A 93 7.10 4.19 16.55
CA GLY A 93 7.62 5.30 15.75
C GLY A 93 7.89 4.97 14.31
N LEU A 94 8.20 6.03 13.57
CA LEU A 94 8.68 5.98 12.21
C LEU A 94 10.21 5.89 12.21
N ALA A 95 10.78 5.31 11.17
CA ALA A 95 12.21 5.24 10.94
C ALA A 95 12.54 5.44 9.46
N TYR A 96 13.75 5.93 9.20
CA TYR A 96 14.29 5.95 7.85
C TYR A 96 14.62 4.55 7.31
N GLY A 97 14.63 3.53 8.16
CA GLY A 97 15.06 2.16 7.89
C GLY A 97 15.52 1.50 9.21
N GLY A 98 15.75 0.19 9.20
CA GLY A 98 16.34 -0.52 10.34
C GLY A 98 15.36 -1.21 11.29
N ALA A 99 14.06 -1.14 11.06
CA ALA A 99 13.08 -1.76 11.94
C ALA A 99 13.06 -3.30 11.86
N TYR A 100 13.61 -3.91 10.79
CA TYR A 100 13.72 -5.37 10.69
C TYR A 100 14.95 -5.89 11.47
N ALA A 101 15.00 -5.60 12.78
CA ALA A 101 16.11 -5.92 13.66
C ALA A 101 15.64 -6.14 15.10
N GLU A 102 16.52 -6.65 15.97
CA GLU A 102 16.22 -6.72 17.42
C GLU A 102 16.27 -5.34 18.09
N TYR A 103 17.10 -4.43 17.56
CA TYR A 103 17.27 -3.08 18.10
C TYR A 103 17.33 -2.04 16.99
N ILE A 104 16.85 -0.84 17.30
CA ILE A 104 16.97 0.34 16.44
C ILE A 104 17.39 1.55 17.26
N ALA A 105 18.35 2.32 16.74
CA ALA A 105 18.60 3.68 17.21
C ALA A 105 17.61 4.61 16.49
N ALA A 106 16.68 5.18 17.25
CA ALA A 106 15.60 6.00 16.72
C ALA A 106 15.76 7.46 17.17
N ASP A 107 15.51 8.40 16.25
CA ASP A 107 15.41 9.82 16.59
C ASP A 107 14.26 10.01 17.59
N GLN A 108 14.56 10.65 18.72
CA GLN A 108 13.60 10.82 19.82
C GLN A 108 12.39 11.69 19.44
N ASN A 109 12.45 12.43 18.33
CA ASN A 109 11.33 13.21 17.79
C ASN A 109 10.41 12.37 16.88
N MET A 110 10.86 11.20 16.44
CA MET A 110 10.14 10.31 15.51
C MET A 110 9.46 9.13 16.22
N ILE A 111 9.36 9.19 17.54
CA ILE A 111 8.69 8.19 18.39
C ILE A 111 7.61 8.84 19.25
N LEU A 112 6.62 8.03 19.62
CA LEU A 112 5.61 8.34 20.63
C LEU A 112 5.53 7.21 21.65
N GLU A 113 5.08 7.56 22.85
CA GLU A 113 4.68 6.58 23.85
C GLU A 113 3.49 5.77 23.32
N LYS A 114 3.59 4.44 23.45
CA LYS A 114 2.53 3.54 23.02
C LYS A 114 1.31 3.71 23.93
N PRO A 115 0.12 3.98 23.40
CA PRO A 115 -1.10 3.95 24.23
C PRO A 115 -1.28 2.59 24.91
N ASP A 116 -1.58 2.58 26.21
CA ASP A 116 -1.69 1.35 27.03
C ASP A 116 -2.72 0.35 26.48
N TYR A 117 -3.79 0.86 25.87
CA TYR A 117 -4.87 0.04 25.30
C TYR A 117 -4.49 -0.61 23.96
N LEU A 118 -3.31 -0.31 23.40
CA LEU A 118 -2.80 -0.92 22.19
C LEU A 118 -1.70 -1.93 22.50
N THR A 119 -1.76 -3.06 21.82
CA THR A 119 -0.66 -4.03 21.77
C THR A 119 0.50 -3.48 20.94
N HIS A 120 1.71 -4.01 21.15
CA HIS A 120 2.86 -3.70 20.30
C HIS A 120 2.62 -4.00 18.82
N ILE A 121 1.93 -5.10 18.50
CA ILE A 121 1.58 -5.47 17.12
C ILE A 121 0.69 -4.39 16.48
N GLN A 122 -0.31 -3.91 17.22
CA GLN A 122 -1.17 -2.82 16.74
C GLN A 122 -0.36 -1.53 16.58
N ALA A 123 0.41 -1.13 17.60
CA ALA A 123 1.20 0.10 17.55
C ALA A 123 2.20 0.15 16.39
N ALA A 124 2.81 -1.00 16.05
CA ALA A 124 3.75 -1.13 14.94
C ALA A 124 3.10 -1.01 13.54
N GLY A 125 1.77 -1.02 13.43
CA GLY A 125 1.05 -0.83 12.17
C GLY A 125 0.48 0.58 11.96
N ILE A 126 0.81 1.52 12.85
CA ILE A 126 0.21 2.87 12.86
C ILE A 126 1.00 3.84 11.99
N CYS A 127 2.30 3.98 12.24
CA CYS A 127 3.08 5.14 11.79
C CYS A 127 3.08 5.30 10.28
N GLU A 128 3.51 4.29 9.52
CA GLU A 128 3.62 4.45 8.06
C GLU A 128 2.24 4.66 7.43
N ASN A 129 1.23 3.92 7.90
CA ASN A 129 -0.13 3.99 7.34
C ASN A 129 -0.83 5.32 7.68
N TYR A 130 -0.92 5.66 8.97
CA TYR A 130 -1.69 6.81 9.43
C TYR A 130 -0.97 8.13 9.24
N LEU A 131 0.36 8.21 9.36
CA LEU A 131 1.06 9.47 9.11
C LEU A 131 1.04 9.83 7.62
N THR A 132 1.23 8.86 6.73
CA THR A 132 1.11 9.07 5.29
C THR A 132 -0.30 9.51 4.91
N ALA A 133 -1.32 8.83 5.45
CA ALA A 133 -2.72 9.21 5.23
C ALA A 133 -3.06 10.59 5.81
N HIS A 134 -2.61 10.88 7.02
CA HIS A 134 -2.83 12.16 7.70
C HIS A 134 -2.14 13.32 6.97
N GLN A 135 -0.92 13.10 6.49
CA GLN A 135 -0.20 14.02 5.63
C GLN A 135 -1.02 14.34 4.37
N ALA A 136 -1.49 13.32 3.67
CA ALA A 136 -2.20 13.48 2.41
C ALA A 136 -3.55 14.18 2.58
N ILE A 137 -4.32 13.81 3.61
CA ILE A 137 -5.67 14.33 3.83
C ILE A 137 -5.67 15.72 4.47
N LYS A 138 -4.90 15.88 5.57
CA LYS A 138 -4.94 17.10 6.39
C LYS A 138 -3.82 18.07 6.03
N THR A 139 -2.57 17.63 6.11
CA THR A 139 -1.41 18.53 5.98
C THR A 139 -1.28 19.11 4.57
N ILE A 140 -1.43 18.26 3.55
CA ILE A 140 -1.30 18.63 2.13
C ILE A 140 -2.67 18.88 1.52
N GLY A 141 -3.61 17.93 1.67
CA GLY A 141 -4.95 18.02 1.11
C GLY A 141 -5.81 19.13 1.71
N GLN A 142 -5.49 19.60 2.92
CA GLN A 142 -6.22 20.66 3.62
C GLN A 142 -7.75 20.43 3.60
N ILE A 143 -8.15 19.19 3.91
CA ILE A 143 -9.55 18.77 3.90
C ILE A 143 -10.44 19.73 4.69
N LYS A 144 -11.64 19.98 4.15
CA LYS A 144 -12.67 20.81 4.78
C LYS A 144 -13.87 19.93 5.17
N PRO A 145 -14.60 20.27 6.24
CA PRO A 145 -15.90 19.66 6.49
C PRO A 145 -16.80 19.78 5.26
N GLY A 146 -17.42 18.69 4.86
CA GLY A 146 -18.25 18.61 3.67
C GLY A 146 -17.53 18.17 2.39
N SER A 147 -16.19 18.00 2.40
CA SER A 147 -15.43 17.58 1.23
C SER A 147 -15.83 16.20 0.71
N ASP A 148 -15.81 16.03 -0.61
CA ASP A 148 -15.85 14.75 -1.30
C ASP A 148 -14.41 14.29 -1.58
N VAL A 149 -14.06 13.06 -1.18
CA VAL A 149 -12.67 12.55 -1.28
C VAL A 149 -12.65 11.22 -1.99
N LEU A 150 -11.73 11.03 -2.95
CA LEU A 150 -11.46 9.73 -3.58
C LEU A 150 -10.10 9.18 -3.13
N ILE A 151 -10.10 7.93 -2.66
CA ILE A 151 -8.90 7.26 -2.15
C ILE A 151 -8.67 5.98 -2.94
N HIS A 152 -7.57 5.92 -3.67
CA HIS A 152 -7.19 4.71 -4.40
C HIS A 152 -6.54 3.67 -3.50
N ALA A 153 -6.57 2.41 -3.95
CA ALA A 153 -6.07 1.26 -3.19
C ALA A 153 -6.68 1.21 -1.77
N GLY A 154 -8.00 1.43 -1.66
CA GLY A 154 -8.68 1.65 -0.38
C GLY A 154 -8.53 0.57 0.66
N ALA A 155 -8.34 -0.67 0.23
CA ALA A 155 -8.15 -1.80 1.13
C ALA A 155 -6.70 -1.96 1.63
N SER A 156 -5.76 -1.13 1.17
CA SER A 156 -4.39 -1.09 1.71
C SER A 156 -4.34 -0.45 3.10
N GLY A 157 -3.22 -0.57 3.81
CA GLY A 157 -3.04 0.05 5.14
C GLY A 157 -3.22 1.58 5.10
N VAL A 158 -2.50 2.27 4.19
CA VAL A 158 -2.67 3.71 3.96
C VAL A 158 -4.09 4.03 3.48
N GLY A 159 -4.67 3.23 2.58
CA GLY A 159 -6.03 3.44 2.07
C GLY A 159 -7.09 3.40 3.17
N MET A 160 -7.07 2.38 4.03
CA MET A 160 -8.00 2.24 5.15
C MET A 160 -7.79 3.33 6.19
N ALA A 161 -6.54 3.74 6.45
CA ALA A 161 -6.25 4.87 7.33
C ALA A 161 -6.80 6.19 6.75
N ALA A 162 -6.58 6.44 5.46
CA ALA A 162 -7.05 7.65 4.77
C ALA A 162 -8.57 7.74 4.72
N ILE A 163 -9.27 6.62 4.54
CA ILE A 163 -10.74 6.57 4.54
C ILE A 163 -11.27 7.05 5.90
N GLN A 164 -10.74 6.47 6.99
CA GLN A 164 -11.18 6.79 8.35
C GLN A 164 -10.81 8.22 8.75
N LEU A 165 -9.61 8.68 8.39
CA LEU A 165 -9.17 10.05 8.62
C LEU A 165 -9.99 11.08 7.82
N ALA A 166 -10.32 10.80 6.56
CA ALA A 166 -11.17 11.69 5.77
C ALA A 166 -12.55 11.84 6.42
N ARG A 167 -13.16 10.73 6.86
CA ARG A 167 -14.43 10.76 7.61
C ARG A 167 -14.31 11.51 8.94
N HIS A 168 -13.24 11.26 9.70
CA HIS A 168 -12.93 11.95 10.96
C HIS A 168 -12.82 13.46 10.79
N TYR A 169 -12.19 13.92 9.72
CA TYR A 169 -12.05 15.34 9.39
C TYR A 169 -13.26 15.93 8.67
N GLY A 170 -14.37 15.20 8.59
CA GLY A 170 -15.66 15.72 8.15
C GLY A 170 -15.94 15.58 6.66
N ALA A 171 -15.26 14.70 5.93
CA ALA A 171 -15.62 14.39 4.55
C ALA A 171 -17.09 13.96 4.45
N LYS A 172 -17.86 14.59 3.55
CA LYS A 172 -19.26 14.22 3.30
C LYS A 172 -19.35 12.86 2.62
N ASN A 173 -18.60 12.69 1.55
CA ASN A 173 -18.48 11.43 0.82
C ASN A 173 -17.02 11.01 0.73
N VAL A 174 -16.77 9.73 0.98
CA VAL A 174 -15.50 9.08 0.73
C VAL A 174 -15.71 7.97 -0.30
N PHE A 175 -15.12 8.17 -1.47
CA PHE A 175 -15.05 7.22 -2.57
C PHE A 175 -13.76 6.42 -2.46
N THR A 176 -13.80 5.16 -2.86
CA THR A 176 -12.59 4.36 -2.92
C THR A 176 -12.57 3.37 -4.07
N THR A 177 -11.37 3.01 -4.54
CA THR A 177 -11.18 1.96 -5.53
C THR A 177 -10.47 0.74 -4.94
N ALA A 178 -10.93 -0.45 -5.31
CA ALA A 178 -10.27 -1.72 -5.01
C ALA A 178 -10.53 -2.73 -6.14
N GLY A 179 -9.75 -3.82 -6.15
CA GLY A 179 -9.77 -4.81 -7.23
C GLY A 179 -10.76 -5.95 -7.05
N SER A 180 -11.57 -5.93 -6.00
CA SER A 180 -12.62 -6.92 -5.74
C SER A 180 -13.71 -6.30 -4.86
N ASP A 181 -14.92 -6.84 -4.96
CA ASP A 181 -16.05 -6.37 -4.16
C ASP A 181 -15.88 -6.68 -2.68
N ASP A 182 -15.23 -7.79 -2.33
CA ASP A 182 -14.88 -8.13 -0.94
C ASP A 182 -13.97 -7.08 -0.30
N LYS A 183 -13.00 -6.55 -1.06
CA LYS A 183 -12.14 -5.46 -0.60
C LYS A 183 -12.93 -4.17 -0.41
N LEU A 184 -13.88 -3.87 -1.29
CA LEU A 184 -14.77 -2.72 -1.13
C LEU A 184 -15.73 -2.88 0.06
N ASN A 185 -16.25 -4.08 0.28
CA ASN A 185 -17.10 -4.37 1.43
C ASN A 185 -16.32 -4.21 2.73
N THR A 186 -15.06 -4.64 2.74
CA THR A 186 -14.14 -4.41 3.87
C THR A 186 -14.02 -2.91 4.17
N THR A 187 -13.74 -2.06 3.18
CA THR A 187 -13.58 -0.61 3.40
C THR A 187 -14.89 0.08 3.81
N LYS A 188 -16.04 -0.37 3.30
CA LYS A 188 -17.37 0.13 3.67
C LYS A 188 -17.78 -0.29 5.09
N SER A 189 -17.33 -1.46 5.54
CA SER A 189 -17.69 -2.02 6.86
C SER A 189 -16.92 -1.40 8.04
N LEU A 190 -15.89 -0.59 7.78
CA LEU A 190 -15.18 0.13 8.84
C LEU A 190 -16.17 1.10 9.55
N PRO A 191 -16.03 1.35 10.87
CA PRO A 191 -16.89 2.29 11.58
C PRO A 191 -16.93 3.69 10.94
N LEU A 192 -15.78 4.14 10.46
CA LEU A 192 -15.61 5.34 9.64
C LEU A 192 -15.25 4.96 8.20
N GLY A 193 -16.09 4.12 7.59
CA GLY A 193 -15.83 3.51 6.28
C GLY A 193 -16.11 4.39 5.07
N ALA A 194 -15.75 3.84 3.92
CA ALA A 194 -16.03 4.45 2.63
C ALA A 194 -17.54 4.50 2.38
N THR A 195 -18.02 5.63 1.87
CA THR A 195 -19.43 5.81 1.48
C THR A 195 -19.74 5.18 0.13
N HIS A 196 -18.74 5.15 -0.76
CA HIS A 196 -18.85 4.65 -2.12
C HIS A 196 -17.62 3.80 -2.42
N GLY A 197 -17.80 2.73 -3.18
CA GLY A 197 -16.71 1.85 -3.59
C GLY A 197 -16.87 1.47 -5.05
N VAL A 198 -15.80 1.60 -5.82
CA VAL A 198 -15.76 1.23 -7.24
C VAL A 198 -14.78 0.10 -7.45
N ASN A 199 -15.25 -0.98 -8.07
CA ASN A 199 -14.39 -2.07 -8.47
C ASN A 199 -13.73 -1.71 -9.80
N TYR A 200 -12.47 -1.28 -9.76
CA TYR A 200 -11.79 -0.76 -10.94
C TYR A 200 -11.58 -1.80 -12.05
N ARG A 201 -11.82 -3.08 -11.77
CA ARG A 201 -11.73 -4.15 -12.77
C ARG A 201 -12.99 -4.23 -13.63
N THR A 202 -14.14 -3.84 -13.08
CA THR A 202 -15.45 -4.00 -13.72
C THR A 202 -16.10 -2.66 -14.06
N GLN A 203 -15.62 -1.57 -13.48
CA GLN A 203 -16.18 -0.23 -13.62
C GLN A 203 -15.07 0.80 -13.83
N LYS A 204 -15.44 1.93 -14.45
CA LYS A 204 -14.58 3.12 -14.56
C LYS A 204 -14.87 4.06 -13.40
N PHE A 205 -13.88 4.28 -12.55
CA PHE A 205 -14.08 5.03 -11.31
C PHE A 205 -14.40 6.51 -11.52
N ASP A 206 -13.89 7.12 -12.58
CA ASP A 206 -14.15 8.52 -12.89
C ASP A 206 -15.61 8.74 -13.29
N GLU A 207 -16.17 7.85 -14.12
CA GLU A 207 -17.60 7.87 -14.48
C GLU A 207 -18.50 7.67 -13.25
N GLU A 208 -18.20 6.69 -12.39
CA GLU A 208 -18.99 6.43 -11.17
C GLU A 208 -18.90 7.58 -10.16
N VAL A 209 -17.72 8.18 -10.00
CA VAL A 209 -17.52 9.36 -9.15
C VAL A 209 -18.33 10.54 -9.68
N LEU A 210 -18.26 10.83 -10.98
CA LEU A 210 -19.02 11.93 -11.57
C LEU A 210 -20.52 11.70 -11.43
N LYS A 211 -21.00 10.47 -11.65
CA LYS A 211 -22.41 10.12 -11.44
C LYS A 211 -22.86 10.38 -10.01
N ALA A 212 -22.11 9.89 -9.02
CA ALA A 212 -22.45 10.04 -7.60
C ALA A 212 -22.33 11.49 -7.11
N THR A 213 -21.48 12.30 -7.73
CA THR A 213 -21.28 13.72 -7.41
C THR A 213 -22.06 14.67 -8.32
N GLN A 214 -23.01 14.16 -9.12
CA GLN A 214 -23.83 14.96 -10.05
C GLN A 214 -22.98 15.82 -11.00
N ASN A 215 -21.93 15.22 -11.57
CA ASN A 215 -20.91 15.84 -12.43
C ASN A 215 -20.06 16.92 -11.75
N LYS A 216 -20.12 17.08 -10.42
CA LYS A 216 -19.24 18.00 -9.70
C LYS A 216 -17.79 17.49 -9.69
N GLY A 217 -17.59 16.20 -9.44
CA GLY A 217 -16.29 15.61 -9.09
C GLY A 217 -15.94 15.72 -7.61
N VAL A 218 -14.79 15.17 -7.21
CA VAL A 218 -14.30 15.16 -5.82
C VAL A 218 -13.32 16.29 -5.53
N ASP A 219 -13.33 16.81 -4.32
CA ASP A 219 -12.47 17.92 -3.91
C ASP A 219 -11.01 17.47 -3.69
N ILE A 220 -10.80 16.22 -3.23
CA ILE A 220 -9.48 15.64 -2.97
C ILE A 220 -9.37 14.25 -3.59
N ILE A 221 -8.23 13.96 -4.24
CA ILE A 221 -7.82 12.60 -4.61
C ILE A 221 -6.53 12.24 -3.88
N VAL A 222 -6.50 11.09 -3.22
CA VAL A 222 -5.27 10.45 -2.74
C VAL A 222 -4.91 9.31 -3.70
N ASP A 223 -3.89 9.55 -4.51
CA ASP A 223 -3.45 8.64 -5.57
C ASP A 223 -2.17 7.88 -5.19
N MET A 224 -2.27 6.56 -5.19
CA MET A 224 -1.14 5.64 -4.99
C MET A 224 -0.83 4.87 -6.29
N VAL A 225 -1.62 5.07 -7.35
CA VAL A 225 -1.61 4.27 -8.56
C VAL A 225 -0.78 4.94 -9.65
N GLY A 226 -0.95 6.23 -9.89
CA GLY A 226 -0.13 7.00 -10.83
C GLY A 226 -0.52 6.78 -12.30
N GLN A 227 0.44 6.32 -13.11
CA GLN A 227 0.39 6.30 -14.58
C GLN A 227 -0.99 5.98 -15.20
N SER A 228 -1.57 4.81 -14.88
CA SER A 228 -2.80 4.34 -15.54
C SER A 228 -4.05 5.11 -15.12
N TYR A 229 -4.01 5.84 -14.01
CA TYR A 229 -5.17 6.55 -13.45
C TYR A 229 -5.14 8.05 -13.72
N PHE A 230 -4.00 8.60 -14.18
CA PHE A 230 -3.77 10.04 -14.22
C PHE A 230 -4.89 10.84 -14.95
N ASN A 231 -5.24 10.44 -16.18
CA ASN A 231 -6.31 11.13 -16.94
C ASN A 231 -7.69 10.97 -16.28
N ALA A 232 -8.01 9.77 -15.76
CA ALA A 232 -9.27 9.51 -15.08
C ALA A 232 -9.37 10.28 -13.74
N ASN A 233 -8.27 10.43 -13.00
CA ASN A 233 -8.20 11.27 -11.80
C ASN A 233 -8.47 12.74 -12.13
N ILE A 234 -7.84 13.26 -13.18
CA ILE A 234 -8.07 14.61 -13.67
C ILE A 234 -9.54 14.82 -14.05
N ASN A 235 -10.20 13.83 -14.65
CA ASN A 235 -11.63 13.87 -14.95
C ASN A 235 -12.48 13.88 -13.68
N ALA A 236 -12.17 13.00 -12.72
CA ALA A 236 -12.91 12.80 -11.48
C ALA A 236 -12.82 13.96 -10.48
N LEU A 237 -11.80 14.83 -10.56
CA LEU A 237 -11.65 15.99 -9.68
C LEU A 237 -12.79 17.00 -9.84
N ALA A 238 -13.05 17.80 -8.82
CA ALA A 238 -13.88 18.99 -8.92
C ALA A 238 -13.10 20.17 -9.51
N LYS A 239 -13.80 21.28 -9.78
CA LYS A 239 -13.11 22.57 -9.93
C LYS A 239 -12.39 22.90 -8.61
N ASP A 240 -11.18 23.42 -8.71
CA ASP A 240 -10.27 23.70 -7.59
C ASP A 240 -9.85 22.44 -6.81
N GLY A 241 -10.05 21.25 -7.39
CA GLY A 241 -9.74 19.99 -6.75
C GLY A 241 -8.23 19.72 -6.65
N HIS A 242 -7.83 18.97 -5.63
CA HIS A 242 -6.44 18.67 -5.30
C HIS A 242 -6.17 17.16 -5.40
N MET A 243 -5.28 16.74 -6.31
CA MET A 243 -4.73 15.39 -6.36
C MET A 243 -3.37 15.33 -5.67
N ILE A 244 -3.28 14.46 -4.66
CA ILE A 244 -2.06 14.17 -3.91
C ILE A 244 -1.55 12.79 -4.35
N MET A 245 -0.44 12.77 -5.06
CA MET A 245 0.22 11.56 -5.54
C MET A 245 1.25 11.07 -4.52
N LEU A 246 1.02 9.89 -3.95
CA LEU A 246 1.87 9.24 -2.96
C LEU A 246 2.63 8.02 -3.52
N GLY A 247 2.24 7.57 -4.70
CA GLY A 247 2.78 6.35 -5.28
C GLY A 247 2.51 6.22 -6.76
N VAL A 248 3.20 5.24 -7.35
CA VAL A 248 3.22 4.97 -8.79
C VAL A 248 3.06 3.46 -9.03
N LEU A 249 2.10 2.83 -8.36
CA LEU A 249 1.91 1.37 -8.44
C LEU A 249 1.71 0.86 -9.87
N SER A 250 1.20 1.70 -10.78
CA SER A 250 1.00 1.38 -12.20
C SER A 250 2.12 1.87 -13.13
N GLY A 251 3.16 2.49 -12.57
CA GLY A 251 4.31 3.04 -13.31
C GLY A 251 4.48 4.55 -13.16
N MET A 252 5.69 5.02 -13.49
CA MET A 252 6.12 6.41 -13.29
C MET A 252 5.82 7.33 -14.48
N VAL A 253 5.58 6.77 -15.67
CA VAL A 253 5.50 7.55 -16.92
C VAL A 253 4.10 7.50 -17.48
N ALA A 254 3.33 8.56 -17.26
CA ALA A 254 2.04 8.74 -17.93
C ALA A 254 2.26 9.17 -19.40
N LYS A 255 1.69 8.42 -20.34
CA LYS A 255 1.66 8.76 -21.77
C LYS A 255 0.32 9.41 -22.11
N GLU A 256 0.29 10.25 -23.15
CA GLU A 256 -0.95 10.82 -23.71
C GLU A 256 -1.83 11.54 -22.67
N VAL A 257 -1.19 12.37 -21.84
CA VAL A 257 -1.88 13.14 -20.80
C VAL A 257 -2.64 14.31 -21.42
N ASN A 258 -3.95 14.39 -21.14
CA ASN A 258 -4.74 15.56 -21.48
C ASN A 258 -4.63 16.62 -20.37
N ILE A 259 -3.85 17.67 -20.63
CA ILE A 259 -3.62 18.77 -19.67
C ILE A 259 -4.75 19.81 -19.65
N GLY A 260 -5.69 19.77 -20.60
CA GLY A 260 -6.78 20.75 -20.69
C GLY A 260 -7.59 20.90 -19.39
N PRO A 261 -8.06 19.80 -18.76
CA PRO A 261 -8.85 19.93 -17.54
C PRO A 261 -8.04 20.46 -16.35
N ILE A 262 -6.71 20.31 -16.32
CA ILE A 262 -5.86 20.92 -15.28
C ILE A 262 -6.07 22.43 -15.25
N ILE A 263 -6.04 23.06 -16.44
CA ILE A 263 -6.21 24.50 -16.59
C ILE A 263 -7.67 24.90 -16.31
N PHE A 264 -8.63 24.28 -17.00
CA PHE A 264 -10.02 24.73 -16.95
C PHE A 264 -10.75 24.40 -15.64
N LYS A 265 -10.26 23.41 -14.88
CA LYS A 265 -10.74 23.12 -13.53
C LYS A 265 -9.84 23.69 -12.44
N ARG A 266 -8.73 24.36 -12.78
CA ARG A 266 -7.74 24.92 -11.83
C ARG A 266 -7.26 23.87 -10.83
N LEU A 267 -6.90 22.70 -11.35
CA LEU A 267 -6.53 21.57 -10.51
C LEU A 267 -5.18 21.82 -9.85
N HIS A 268 -5.04 21.37 -8.61
CA HIS A 268 -3.76 21.26 -7.94
C HIS A 268 -3.30 19.80 -8.01
N ILE A 269 -2.08 19.58 -8.50
CA ILE A 269 -1.49 18.24 -8.63
C ILE A 269 -0.15 18.27 -7.90
N GLU A 270 -0.08 17.60 -6.76
CA GLU A 270 1.07 17.61 -5.86
C GLU A 270 1.56 16.18 -5.60
N GLY A 271 2.88 15.96 -5.71
CA GLY A 271 3.52 14.73 -5.28
C GLY A 271 4.07 14.85 -3.87
N SER A 272 3.93 13.81 -3.05
CA SER A 272 4.54 13.78 -1.72
C SER A 272 5.11 12.41 -1.36
N THR A 273 6.19 12.44 -0.60
CA THR A 273 6.81 11.29 0.06
C THR A 273 6.99 11.60 1.54
N LEU A 274 6.95 10.57 2.38
CA LEU A 274 7.20 10.69 3.81
C LEU A 274 8.67 10.37 4.15
N ARG A 275 9.16 9.19 3.74
CA ARG A 275 10.49 8.67 4.12
C ARG A 275 11.66 9.62 3.83
N SER A 276 11.61 10.43 2.77
CA SER A 276 12.70 11.34 2.40
C SER A 276 12.67 12.69 3.13
N ARG A 277 11.65 12.94 3.97
CA ARG A 277 11.51 14.19 4.71
C ARG A 277 12.51 14.27 5.88
N PRO A 278 12.98 15.46 6.28
CA PRO A 278 13.81 15.63 7.47
C PRO A 278 13.11 15.18 8.76
N ALA A 279 13.89 14.86 9.80
CA ALA A 279 13.37 14.34 11.07
C ALA A 279 12.43 15.35 11.74
N GLU A 280 12.72 16.65 11.64
CA GLU A 280 11.85 17.73 12.11
C GLU A 280 10.45 17.66 11.49
N TYR A 281 10.36 17.40 10.18
CA TYR A 281 9.08 17.27 9.50
C TYR A 281 8.33 16.01 9.95
N GLN A 282 9.01 14.87 10.01
CA GLN A 282 8.38 13.60 10.40
C GLN A 282 7.92 13.62 11.86
N GLY A 283 8.73 14.18 12.76
CA GLY A 283 8.38 14.38 14.16
C GLY A 283 7.27 15.41 14.36
N GLY A 284 7.28 16.51 13.59
CA GLY A 284 6.19 17.48 13.56
C GLY A 284 4.87 16.85 13.11
N LEU A 285 4.90 16.06 12.04
CA LEU A 285 3.74 15.32 11.54
C LEU A 285 3.24 14.29 12.57
N LEU A 286 4.14 13.55 13.20
CA LEU A 286 3.82 12.58 14.25
C LEU A 286 3.14 13.25 15.45
N LYS A 287 3.62 14.42 15.88
CA LYS A 287 3.01 15.21 16.96
C LYS A 287 1.65 15.77 16.55
N ASP A 288 1.49 16.26 15.32
CA ASP A 288 0.21 16.74 14.82
C ASP A 288 -0.83 15.60 14.75
N PHE A 289 -0.44 14.43 14.25
CA PHE A 289 -1.28 13.24 14.24
C PHE A 289 -1.67 12.79 15.66
N LYS A 290 -0.72 12.79 16.61
CA LYS A 290 -0.98 12.52 18.03
C LYS A 290 -2.12 13.39 18.57
N ASN A 291 -2.07 14.69 18.28
CA ASN A 291 -3.00 15.67 18.82
C ASN A 291 -4.38 15.61 18.14
N CYS A 292 -4.45 15.19 16.88
CA CYS A 292 -5.69 15.25 16.09
C CYS A 292 -6.45 13.92 16.00
N ALA A 293 -5.76 12.79 16.04
CA ALA A 293 -6.34 11.54 15.57
C ALA A 293 -5.81 10.26 16.24
N LEU A 294 -4.63 10.25 16.86
CA LEU A 294 -4.09 9.02 17.47
C LEU A 294 -5.03 8.41 18.53
N ALA A 295 -5.74 9.25 19.30
CA ALA A 295 -6.65 8.79 20.35
C ALA A 295 -7.83 7.95 19.82
N GLU A 296 -8.13 8.05 18.53
CA GLU A 296 -9.18 7.33 17.82
C GLU A 296 -8.72 5.95 17.32
N VAL A 297 -7.40 5.77 17.12
CA VAL A 297 -6.82 4.50 16.63
C VAL A 297 -7.07 3.38 17.64
N GLY A 298 -7.67 2.27 17.17
CA GLY A 298 -8.05 1.13 17.99
C GLY A 298 -9.35 1.35 18.78
N LYS A 299 -10.04 2.47 18.57
CA LYS A 299 -11.36 2.76 19.13
C LYS A 299 -12.36 2.98 18.01
N THR A 300 -12.42 4.20 17.48
CA THR A 300 -13.31 4.54 16.36
C THR A 300 -12.64 4.26 15.02
N PHE A 301 -11.30 4.33 14.95
CA PHE A 301 -10.57 3.83 13.79
C PHE A 301 -10.23 2.36 14.00
N ASP A 302 -10.80 1.52 13.16
CA ASP A 302 -10.51 0.11 13.11
C ASP A 302 -9.15 -0.12 12.43
N LEU A 303 -8.15 -0.44 13.24
CA LEU A 303 -6.82 -0.82 12.80
C LEU A 303 -6.82 -2.30 12.41
N LYS A 304 -7.01 -2.57 11.13
CA LYS A 304 -7.01 -3.92 10.57
C LYS A 304 -5.58 -4.50 10.53
N ILE A 305 -5.31 -5.48 11.38
CA ILE A 305 -4.14 -6.36 11.28
C ILE A 305 -4.54 -7.61 10.50
N HIS A 306 -4.05 -7.74 9.27
CA HIS A 306 -4.39 -8.90 8.42
C HIS A 306 -3.79 -10.21 8.94
N LYS A 307 -2.48 -10.22 9.19
CA LYS A 307 -1.73 -11.40 9.63
C LYS A 307 -0.46 -10.97 10.34
N VAL A 308 -0.08 -11.75 11.35
CA VAL A 308 1.18 -11.59 12.08
C VAL A 308 2.08 -12.76 11.71
N PHE A 309 3.32 -12.45 11.36
CA PHE A 309 4.36 -13.43 11.06
C PHE A 309 5.43 -13.37 12.14
N LYS A 310 6.10 -14.50 12.40
CA LYS A 310 7.39 -14.42 13.07
C LYS A 310 8.35 -13.76 12.08
N TRP A 311 9.23 -12.90 12.57
CA TRP A 311 10.25 -12.27 11.73
C TRP A 311 11.23 -13.25 11.07
N THR A 312 11.30 -14.51 11.56
CA THR A 312 12.01 -15.62 10.90
C THR A 312 11.36 -16.02 9.58
N ASP A 313 10.09 -15.70 9.39
CA ASP A 313 9.28 -16.01 8.22
C ASP A 313 9.13 -14.77 7.33
N ILE A 314 10.13 -13.88 7.31
CA ILE A 314 10.04 -12.57 6.64
C ILE A 314 9.78 -12.69 5.13
N ALA A 315 10.33 -13.73 4.48
CA ALA A 315 10.05 -14.03 3.08
C ALA A 315 8.55 -14.26 2.85
N ALA A 316 7.90 -15.04 3.72
CA ALA A 316 6.47 -15.30 3.63
C ALA A 316 5.62 -14.05 3.91
N ALA A 317 6.07 -13.16 4.79
CA ALA A 317 5.42 -11.87 5.01
C ALA A 317 5.51 -10.97 3.76
N HIS A 318 6.68 -10.94 3.11
CA HIS A 318 6.88 -10.23 1.83
C HIS A 318 6.07 -10.86 0.70
N ASP A 319 5.98 -12.19 0.63
CA ASP A 319 5.16 -12.93 -0.34
C ASP A 319 3.68 -12.58 -0.21
N CYS A 320 3.16 -12.58 1.02
CA CYS A 320 1.77 -12.22 1.32
C CYS A 320 1.44 -10.80 0.80
N MET A 321 2.36 -9.85 1.00
CA MET A 321 2.19 -8.49 0.49
C MET A 321 2.34 -8.40 -1.03
N SER A 322 3.31 -9.08 -1.63
CA SER A 322 3.43 -9.08 -3.10
C SER A 322 2.22 -9.72 -3.76
N ASN A 323 1.61 -10.75 -3.15
CA ASN A 323 0.41 -11.37 -3.70
C ASN A 323 -0.86 -10.53 -3.47
N ASN A 324 -0.78 -9.41 -2.75
CA ASN A 324 -1.91 -8.58 -2.31
C ASN A 324 -2.96 -9.36 -1.49
N GLU A 325 -2.51 -10.41 -0.80
CA GLU A 325 -3.34 -11.24 0.09
C GLU A 325 -3.69 -10.48 1.37
N ASN A 326 -2.87 -9.49 1.74
CA ASN A 326 -3.00 -8.67 2.94
C ASN A 326 -4.23 -7.74 2.97
N THR A 327 -5.16 -7.93 2.04
CA THR A 327 -6.42 -7.22 1.86
C THR A 327 -7.45 -8.28 1.44
N VAL A 328 -8.56 -8.43 2.16
CA VAL A 328 -9.49 -9.58 2.10
C VAL A 328 -9.73 -10.12 0.67
N SER A 329 -9.59 -11.45 0.54
CA SER A 329 -9.74 -12.35 -0.62
C SER A 329 -8.84 -12.08 -1.85
N GLY A 330 -7.98 -13.06 -2.14
CA GLY A 330 -6.95 -13.02 -3.17
C GLY A 330 -7.33 -13.68 -4.49
N GLU A 331 -6.61 -13.28 -5.54
CA GLU A 331 -6.05 -14.22 -6.52
C GLU A 331 -4.57 -13.82 -6.77
N PRO A 332 -3.60 -14.73 -6.54
CA PRO A 332 -2.17 -14.43 -6.48
C PRO A 332 -1.47 -14.28 -7.86
N SER A 333 -2.15 -14.54 -8.99
CA SER A 333 -1.45 -14.82 -10.26
C SER A 333 -1.07 -13.61 -11.13
N LYS A 334 -1.67 -12.42 -10.93
CA LYS A 334 -1.43 -11.27 -11.83
C LYS A 334 -0.35 -10.30 -11.35
N PHE A 335 0.11 -10.45 -10.11
CA PHE A 335 1.04 -9.46 -9.55
C PHE A 335 2.48 -9.70 -9.95
N ASN A 336 3.01 -10.91 -9.90
CA ASN A 336 4.41 -11.16 -10.32
C ASN A 336 4.61 -10.76 -11.79
N ALA A 337 3.65 -11.11 -12.66
CA ALA A 337 3.66 -10.69 -14.06
C ALA A 337 3.60 -9.16 -14.25
N ASN A 338 2.66 -8.46 -13.59
CA ASN A 338 2.59 -6.99 -13.65
C ASN A 338 3.80 -6.34 -12.97
N TYR A 339 4.33 -6.96 -11.93
CA TYR A 339 5.50 -6.50 -11.18
C TYR A 339 6.75 -6.58 -12.05
N ASP A 340 7.02 -7.71 -12.69
CA ASP A 340 8.17 -7.87 -13.59
C ASP A 340 8.04 -7.00 -14.85
N SER A 341 6.82 -6.84 -15.37
CA SER A 341 6.55 -5.88 -16.44
C SER A 341 6.89 -4.46 -15.97
N ILE A 342 6.22 -3.95 -14.94
CA ILE A 342 6.41 -2.57 -14.45
C ILE A 342 7.87 -2.31 -14.03
N THR A 343 8.49 -3.26 -13.34
CA THR A 343 9.86 -3.08 -12.82
C THR A 343 10.92 -3.20 -13.92
N GLY A 344 10.66 -4.00 -14.95
CA GLY A 344 11.46 -4.01 -16.16
C GLY A 344 11.42 -2.67 -16.88
N ASN A 345 10.21 -2.10 -17.05
CA ASN A 345 10.05 -0.78 -17.67
C ASN A 345 10.74 0.33 -16.87
N LEU A 346 10.66 0.27 -15.53
CA LEU A 346 11.35 1.22 -14.65
C LEU A 346 12.87 1.15 -14.78
N LYS A 347 13.44 -0.07 -14.79
CA LYS A 347 14.87 -0.28 -14.99
C LYS A 347 15.32 0.18 -16.38
N GLU A 348 14.51 -0.10 -17.41
CA GLU A 348 14.78 0.30 -18.78
C GLU A 348 14.77 1.83 -18.92
N SER A 349 13.75 2.48 -18.36
CA SER A 349 13.61 3.94 -18.34
C SER A 349 14.75 4.61 -17.57
N ALA A 350 15.13 4.06 -16.42
CA ALA A 350 16.29 4.55 -15.66
C ALA A 350 17.60 4.38 -16.44
N GLY A 351 17.79 3.23 -17.11
CA GLY A 351 18.95 2.99 -17.98
C GLY A 351 19.04 4.00 -19.13
N ASN A 352 17.91 4.29 -19.78
CA ASN A 352 17.82 5.29 -20.86
C ASN A 352 18.15 6.71 -20.38
N ILE A 353 17.69 7.10 -19.18
CA ILE A 353 17.92 8.44 -18.63
C ILE A 353 19.37 8.61 -18.17
N LEU A 354 19.97 7.56 -17.60
CA LEU A 354 21.29 7.60 -16.98
C LEU A 354 22.43 7.16 -17.93
N GLY A 355 22.11 6.65 -19.13
CA GLY A 355 23.09 6.15 -20.10
C GLY A 355 23.72 4.80 -19.74
N TYR A 356 23.03 3.96 -18.96
CA TYR A 356 23.52 2.65 -18.54
C TYR A 356 22.91 1.51 -19.35
N GLU A 357 23.65 1.02 -20.35
CA GLU A 357 23.14 0.03 -21.31
C GLU A 357 22.85 -1.34 -20.69
N SER A 358 23.60 -1.74 -19.66
CA SER A 358 23.34 -2.98 -18.91
C SER A 358 22.03 -2.92 -18.10
N LEU A 359 21.69 -1.75 -17.57
CA LEU A 359 20.44 -1.52 -16.83
C LEU A 359 19.24 -1.48 -17.79
N LYS A 360 19.44 -0.88 -18.96
CA LYS A 360 18.47 -0.84 -20.05
C LYS A 360 18.12 -2.25 -20.56
N GLU A 361 19.13 -3.05 -20.91
CA GLU A 361 18.92 -4.41 -21.43
C GLU A 361 18.30 -5.36 -20.40
N SER A 362 18.71 -5.25 -19.13
CA SER A 362 18.12 -6.06 -18.06
C SER A 362 16.67 -5.63 -17.76
N GLY A 363 16.38 -4.33 -17.84
CA GLY A 363 15.01 -3.80 -17.76
C GLY A 363 14.11 -4.32 -18.88
N ALA A 364 14.54 -4.21 -20.14
CA ALA A 364 13.78 -4.67 -21.30
C ALA A 364 13.47 -6.18 -21.24
N LYS A 365 14.43 -7.00 -20.82
CA LYS A 365 14.24 -8.45 -20.63
C LYS A 365 13.22 -8.76 -19.53
N GLN A 366 13.31 -8.07 -18.40
CA GLN A 366 12.37 -8.26 -17.29
C GLN A 366 10.96 -7.79 -17.70
N HIS A 367 10.86 -6.67 -18.44
CA HIS A 367 9.59 -6.16 -18.95
C HIS A 367 8.90 -7.19 -19.85
N ALA A 368 9.62 -7.69 -20.85
CA ALA A 368 9.12 -8.70 -21.78
C ALA A 368 8.72 -10.00 -21.08
N SER A 369 9.48 -10.44 -20.07
CA SER A 369 9.14 -11.61 -19.26
C SER A 369 7.82 -11.41 -18.51
N GLY A 370 7.66 -10.26 -17.85
CA GLY A 370 6.42 -9.93 -17.14
C GLY A 370 5.21 -9.79 -18.07
N GLU A 371 5.39 -9.23 -19.28
CA GLU A 371 4.34 -9.20 -20.30
C GLU A 371 3.96 -10.59 -20.80
N ALA A 372 4.94 -11.47 -21.01
CA ALA A 372 4.70 -12.85 -21.42
C ALA A 372 3.95 -13.64 -20.32
N GLU A 373 4.35 -13.47 -19.05
CA GLU A 373 3.64 -14.07 -17.91
C GLU A 373 2.21 -13.52 -17.77
N LYS A 374 2.01 -12.23 -18.06
CA LYS A 374 0.69 -11.60 -18.05
C LYS A 374 -0.21 -12.21 -19.12
N GLN A 375 0.32 -12.38 -20.34
CA GLN A 375 -0.39 -13.05 -21.44
C GLN A 375 -0.68 -14.52 -21.12
N ALA A 376 0.27 -15.24 -20.51
CA ALA A 376 0.08 -16.63 -20.11
C ALA A 376 -0.98 -16.78 -19.01
N ALA A 377 -0.99 -15.88 -18.02
CA ALA A 377 -2.00 -15.84 -16.97
C ALA A 377 -3.40 -15.53 -17.53
N THR A 378 -3.49 -14.60 -18.47
CA THR A 378 -4.71 -14.30 -19.23
C THR A 378 -5.20 -15.51 -20.02
N ALA A 379 -4.32 -16.18 -20.77
CA ALA A 379 -4.67 -17.36 -21.56
C ALA A 379 -5.14 -18.53 -20.67
N LYS A 380 -4.49 -18.73 -19.51
CA LYS A 380 -4.90 -19.73 -18.51
C LYS A 380 -6.27 -19.42 -17.92
N GLN A 381 -6.57 -18.15 -17.64
CA GLN A 381 -7.87 -17.74 -17.11
C GLN A 381 -9.00 -17.97 -18.15
N TYR A 382 -8.72 -17.72 -19.43
CA TYR A 382 -9.66 -18.03 -20.51
C TYR A 382 -9.96 -19.53 -20.61
N THR A 383 -8.93 -20.37 -20.55
CA THR A 383 -9.10 -21.84 -20.64
C THR A 383 -9.76 -22.45 -19.40
N GLU A 384 -9.47 -21.92 -18.21
CA GLU A 384 -10.19 -22.28 -16.98
C GLU A 384 -11.66 -21.87 -17.05
N GLY A 385 -11.95 -20.64 -17.48
CA GLY A 385 -13.33 -20.16 -17.69
C GLY A 385 -14.08 -20.96 -18.76
N ALA A 386 -13.41 -21.40 -19.83
CA ALA A 386 -14.01 -22.28 -20.83
C ALA A 386 -14.34 -23.66 -20.25
N THR A 387 -13.44 -24.24 -19.47
CA THR A 387 -13.60 -25.57 -18.85
C THR A 387 -14.70 -25.57 -17.80
N GLU A 388 -14.70 -24.56 -16.92
CA GLU A 388 -15.75 -24.36 -15.91
C GLU A 388 -17.12 -24.11 -16.56
N GLY A 389 -17.16 -23.39 -17.68
CA GLY A 389 -18.40 -23.13 -18.41
C GLY A 389 -19.02 -24.40 -19.00
N VAL A 390 -18.20 -25.33 -19.48
CA VAL A 390 -18.67 -26.64 -19.97
C VAL A 390 -19.23 -27.48 -18.81
N GLN A 391 -18.54 -27.52 -17.67
CA GLN A 391 -19.02 -28.26 -16.49
C GLN A 391 -20.30 -27.65 -15.91
N ALA A 392 -20.40 -26.32 -15.89
CA ALA A 392 -21.57 -25.60 -15.39
C ALA A 392 -22.81 -25.85 -16.26
N LYS A 393 -22.65 -25.80 -17.60
CA LYS A 393 -23.71 -26.18 -18.56
C LYS A 393 -24.20 -27.61 -18.37
N ALA A 394 -23.28 -28.55 -18.15
CA ALA A 394 -23.65 -29.94 -17.88
C ALA A 394 -24.46 -30.06 -16.57
N GLN A 395 -24.08 -29.33 -15.51
CA GLN A 395 -24.81 -29.32 -14.24
C GLN A 395 -26.20 -28.68 -14.35
N ASN A 396 -26.32 -27.58 -15.10
CA ASN A 396 -27.59 -26.89 -15.33
C ASN A 396 -28.57 -27.77 -16.12
N VAL A 397 -28.11 -28.35 -17.23
CA VAL A 397 -28.91 -29.29 -18.04
C VAL A 397 -29.33 -30.51 -17.23
N PHE A 398 -28.43 -31.06 -16.41
CA PHE A 398 -28.76 -32.20 -15.55
C PHE A 398 -29.85 -31.86 -14.54
N GLY A 399 -29.74 -30.73 -13.83
CA GLY A 399 -30.78 -30.26 -12.90
C GLY A 399 -32.13 -30.00 -13.58
N ALA A 400 -32.12 -29.46 -14.80
CA ALA A 400 -33.34 -29.26 -15.59
C ALA A 400 -34.02 -30.59 -15.98
N VAL A 401 -33.24 -31.61 -16.32
CA VAL A 401 -33.75 -32.95 -16.70
C VAL A 401 -34.27 -33.72 -15.49
N THR A 402 -33.63 -33.60 -14.33
CA THR A 402 -34.03 -34.31 -13.10
C THR A 402 -35.10 -33.57 -12.29
N GLY A 403 -35.40 -32.31 -12.63
CA GLY A 403 -36.30 -31.44 -11.85
C GLY A 403 -35.68 -30.90 -10.56
N ASP A 404 -34.37 -31.07 -10.37
CA ASP A 404 -33.62 -30.52 -9.22
C ASP A 404 -33.30 -29.04 -9.46
N LYS A 405 -34.21 -28.19 -8.95
CA LYS A 405 -34.09 -26.73 -9.07
C LYS A 405 -32.87 -26.16 -8.36
N GLU A 406 -32.38 -26.81 -7.30
CA GLU A 406 -31.19 -26.34 -6.57
C GLU A 406 -29.92 -26.62 -7.38
N GLN A 407 -29.84 -27.80 -7.99
CA GLN A 407 -28.74 -28.15 -8.88
C GLN A 407 -28.75 -27.32 -10.16
N GLN A 408 -29.94 -27.01 -10.70
CA GLN A 408 -30.11 -26.13 -11.86
C GLN A 408 -29.63 -24.70 -11.55
N ALA A 409 -30.03 -24.13 -10.41
CA ALA A 409 -29.59 -22.80 -9.98
C ALA A 409 -28.08 -22.72 -9.72
N LYS A 410 -27.50 -23.78 -9.14
CA LYS A 410 -26.04 -23.90 -8.96
C LYS A 410 -25.30 -23.99 -10.30
N GLY A 411 -25.88 -24.65 -11.29
CA GLY A 411 -25.36 -24.71 -12.66
C GLY A 411 -25.35 -23.32 -13.31
N ALA A 412 -26.47 -22.61 -13.29
CA ALA A 412 -26.61 -21.26 -13.87
C ALA A 412 -25.63 -20.25 -13.24
N ALA A 413 -25.52 -20.22 -11.90
CA ALA A 413 -24.59 -19.32 -11.22
C ALA A 413 -23.11 -19.62 -11.54
N LYS A 414 -22.78 -20.89 -11.80
CA LYS A 414 -21.43 -21.27 -12.25
C LYS A 414 -21.19 -20.91 -13.72
N GLU A 415 -22.21 -20.95 -14.58
CA GLU A 415 -22.12 -20.50 -15.97
C GLU A 415 -21.79 -19.01 -16.03
N ASP A 416 -22.50 -18.18 -15.26
CA ASP A 416 -22.26 -16.74 -15.19
C ASP A 416 -20.83 -16.43 -14.71
N LYS A 417 -20.36 -17.17 -13.70
CA LYS A 417 -18.98 -17.05 -13.19
C LYS A 417 -17.94 -17.46 -14.22
N ALA A 418 -18.19 -18.52 -14.97
CA ALA A 418 -17.30 -19.02 -16.02
C ALA A 418 -17.28 -18.08 -17.25
N GLU A 419 -18.40 -17.44 -17.56
CA GLU A 419 -18.50 -16.41 -18.58
C GLU A 419 -17.79 -15.12 -18.17
N ALA A 420 -17.92 -14.70 -16.91
CA ALA A 420 -17.10 -13.62 -16.36
C ALA A 420 -15.60 -13.96 -16.41
N LYS A 421 -15.17 -15.19 -16.12
CA LYS A 421 -13.75 -15.54 -16.28
C LYS A 421 -13.23 -15.41 -17.71
N ARG A 422 -14.05 -15.75 -18.72
CA ARG A 422 -13.71 -15.65 -20.15
C ARG A 422 -13.72 -14.23 -20.69
N ASN A 423 -14.68 -13.41 -20.28
CA ASN A 423 -14.81 -12.03 -20.76
C ASN A 423 -13.75 -11.07 -20.16
N PHE A 424 -13.06 -11.51 -19.09
CA PHE A 424 -12.03 -10.75 -18.38
C PHE A 424 -10.60 -11.29 -18.60
N ALA A 425 -10.43 -12.27 -19.49
CA ALA A 425 -9.15 -12.64 -20.08
C ALA A 425 -8.95 -11.78 -21.33
#